data_AF-A0A520B447-F1
#
_entry.id   AF-A0A520B447-F1
#
_cell.length_a   1.000
_cell.length_b   1.000
_cell.length_c   1.000
_cell.angle_alpha   90.00
_cell.angle_beta   90.00
_cell.angle_gamma   90.00
#
_symmetry.space_group_name_H-M   'P 1'
#
loop_
_entity.id
_entity.type
_entity.pdbx_description
1 polymer ?
#
loop_
_entity_poly.entity_id
_entity_poly.type
_entity_poly.pdbx_seq_one_letter_code
_entity_poly.pdbx_strand_id
1 'polypeptide(L)'
;MQNLAPIALFVYNRPQHTQRTIKFLQQNELAAESRLYIFSDGAKTSNDDEKVAEVRAIINKTEGFKSVKIIERKENAGLANSV
;
A
#
# COMPACT_ATOMS: atom_id res chain seq x y z
N MET A 1 22.47 15.61 3.26
CA MET A 1 21.05 15.26 2.97
C MET A 1 20.76 13.96 3.69
N GLN A 2 19.79 13.92 4.60
CA GLN A 2 19.36 12.65 5.20
C GLN A 2 18.69 11.79 4.12
N ASN A 3 19.17 10.57 3.94
CA ASN A 3 18.56 9.60 3.05
C ASN A 3 17.57 8.78 3.87
N LEU A 4 16.30 9.23 3.90
CA LEU A 4 15.26 8.50 4.62
C LEU A 4 15.00 7.15 3.97
N ALA A 5 14.84 6.12 4.81
CA ALA A 5 14.52 4.78 4.35
C ALA A 5 13.15 4.78 3.65
N PRO A 6 13.02 4.15 2.47
CA PRO A 6 11.72 4.01 1.82
C PRO A 6 10.81 3.09 2.63
N ILE A 7 9.51 3.37 2.60
CA ILE A 7 8.48 2.54 3.22
C ILE A 7 7.91 1.62 2.15
N ALA A 8 7.91 0.31 2.40
CA ALA A 8 7.23 -0.68 1.57
C ALA A 8 5.98 -1.18 2.31
N LEU A 9 4.80 -1.02 1.69
CA LEU A 9 3.52 -1.43 2.23
C LEU A 9 2.88 -2.47 1.31
N PHE A 10 2.70 -3.69 1.81
CA PHE A 10 2.03 -4.76 1.08
C PHE A 10 0.56 -4.84 1.50
N VAL A 11 -0.36 -4.79 0.53
CA VAL A 11 -1.81 -4.79 0.77
C VAL A 11 -2.50 -5.84 -0.10
N TYR A 12 -3.62 -6.35 0.41
CA TYR A 12 -4.43 -7.36 -0.27
C TYR A 12 -5.93 -7.10 -0.10
N ASN A 13 -6.62 -7.84 0.78
CA ASN A 13 -8.08 -7.83 0.91
C ASN A 13 -8.58 -7.23 2.25
N ARG A 14 -7.80 -6.34 2.85
CA ARG A 14 -8.07 -5.77 4.19
C ARG A 14 -8.27 -4.24 4.15
N PRO A 15 -9.35 -3.73 3.55
CA PRO A 15 -9.54 -2.29 3.30
C PRO A 15 -9.47 -1.43 4.58
N GLN A 16 -10.16 -1.84 5.66
CA GLN A 16 -10.15 -1.09 6.92
C GLN A 16 -8.75 -1.00 7.55
N HIS A 17 -7.98 -2.09 7.53
CA HIS A 17 -6.62 -2.09 8.05
C HIS A 17 -5.70 -1.25 7.18
N THR A 18 -5.80 -1.37 5.84
CA THR A 18 -5.03 -0.56 4.89
C THR A 18 -5.28 0.93 5.12
N GLN A 19 -6.53 1.35 5.23
CA GLN A 19 -6.88 2.75 5.48
C GLN A 19 -6.31 3.25 6.81
N ARG A 20 -6.45 2.46 7.89
CA ARG A 20 -5.93 2.82 9.21
C ARG A 20 -4.40 2.92 9.22
N THR A 21 -3.71 1.98 8.56
CA THR A 21 -2.25 2.00 8.43
C THR A 21 -1.76 3.22 7.69
N ILE A 22 -2.35 3.55 6.54
CA ILE A 22 -1.99 4.76 5.77
C ILE A 22 -2.21 6.02 6.63
N LYS A 23 -3.35 6.12 7.31
CA LYS A 23 -3.66 7.25 8.19
C LYS A 23 -2.59 7.47 9.27
N PHE A 24 -2.14 6.41 9.92
CA PHE A 24 -1.09 6.54 10.95
C PHE A 24 0.29 6.79 10.35
N LEU A 25 0.61 6.19 9.20
CA LEU A 25 1.85 6.50 8.50
C LEU A 25 1.94 7.99 8.11
N GLN A 26 0.83 8.58 7.68
CA GLN A 26 0.72 10.02 7.37
C GLN A 26 0.93 10.93 8.60
N GLN A 27 0.71 10.43 9.81
CA GLN A 27 0.85 11.21 11.05
C GLN A 27 2.27 11.20 11.62
N ASN A 28 3.18 10.42 11.03
CA ASN A 28 4.58 10.38 11.47
C ASN A 28 5.31 11.67 11.07
N GLU A 29 6.23 12.14 11.93
CA GLU A 29 6.99 13.39 11.78
C GLU A 29 7.64 13.56 10.40
N LEU A 30 8.18 12.47 9.85
CA LEU A 30 8.91 12.46 8.57
C LEU A 30 8.08 11.91 7.40
N ALA A 31 6.75 11.80 7.54
CA ALA A 31 5.88 11.25 6.49
C ALA A 31 6.03 12.03 5.17
N ALA A 32 5.99 13.37 5.25
CA ALA A 32 6.10 14.26 4.10
C ALA A 32 7.44 14.18 3.37
N GLU A 33 8.50 13.66 4.02
CA GLU A 33 9.82 13.48 3.42
C GLU A 33 10.10 12.01 3.01
N SER A 34 9.24 11.09 3.44
CA SER A 34 9.37 9.66 3.19
C SER A 34 8.79 9.26 1.82
N ARG A 35 9.42 8.28 1.17
CA ARG A 35 8.92 7.67 -0.07
C ARG A 35 8.13 6.42 0.26
N LEU A 36 6.88 6.34 -0.18
CA LEU A 36 6.01 5.19 0.05
C LEU A 36 5.86 4.37 -1.23
N TYR A 37 6.11 3.07 -1.14
CA TYR A 37 5.86 2.08 -2.18
C TYR A 37 4.74 1.15 -1.69
N ILE A 38 3.65 1.08 -2.43
CA ILE A 38 2.50 0.24 -2.10
C ILE A 38 2.41 -0.89 -3.11
N PHE A 39 2.50 -2.12 -2.64
CA PHE A 39 2.36 -3.32 -3.45
C PHE A 39 0.97 -3.91 -3.21
N SER A 40 0.15 -3.95 -4.26
CA SER A 40 -1.18 -4.57 -4.22
C SER A 40 -1.20 -5.79 -5.12
N ASP A 41 -1.37 -6.96 -4.50
CA ASP A 41 -1.50 -8.22 -5.23
C ASP A 41 -2.90 -8.36 -5.87
N GLY A 42 -3.00 -9.17 -6.92
CA GLY A 42 -4.28 -9.55 -7.52
C GLY A 42 -5.09 -10.48 -6.60
N ALA A 43 -6.40 -10.50 -6.75
CA ALA A 43 -7.29 -11.42 -6.03
C ALA A 43 -6.94 -12.88 -6.36
N LYS A 44 -6.90 -13.75 -5.34
CA LYS A 44 -6.77 -15.21 -5.51
C LYS A 44 -8.10 -15.88 -5.83
N THR A 45 -9.20 -15.27 -5.39
CA THR A 45 -10.55 -15.83 -5.48
C THR A 45 -11.54 -14.72 -5.81
N SER A 46 -12.68 -15.07 -6.43
CA SER A 46 -13.72 -14.08 -6.75
C SER A 46 -14.30 -13.37 -5.53
N ASN A 47 -14.26 -13.99 -4.35
CA ASN A 47 -14.67 -13.36 -3.09
C ASN A 47 -13.71 -12.27 -2.61
N ASP A 48 -12.46 -12.29 -3.09
CA ASP A 48 -11.47 -11.28 -2.74
C ASP A 48 -11.52 -10.07 -3.70
N ASP A 49 -12.15 -10.19 -4.88
CA ASP A 49 -12.17 -9.14 -5.90
C ASP A 49 -12.74 -7.82 -5.36
N GLU A 50 -13.87 -7.86 -4.66
CA GLU A 50 -14.49 -6.65 -4.08
C GLU A 50 -13.56 -5.99 -3.06
N LYS A 51 -13.00 -6.78 -2.14
CA LYS A 51 -12.11 -6.25 -1.08
C LYS A 51 -10.79 -5.74 -1.63
N VAL A 52 -10.24 -6.40 -2.65
CA VAL A 52 -9.02 -5.96 -3.34
C VAL A 52 -9.31 -4.68 -4.12
N ALA A 53 -10.47 -4.56 -4.78
CA ALA A 53 -10.89 -3.34 -5.45
C ALA A 53 -11.06 -2.17 -4.46
N GLU A 54 -11.67 -2.41 -3.30
CA GLU A 54 -11.74 -1.42 -2.22
C GLU A 54 -10.37 -0.97 -1.73
N VAL A 55 -9.45 -1.92 -1.50
CA VAL A 55 -8.06 -1.63 -1.13
C VAL A 55 -7.38 -0.79 -2.22
N ARG A 56 -7.56 -1.13 -3.50
CA ARG A 56 -7.03 -0.35 -4.63
C ARG A 56 -7.60 1.06 -4.66
N ALA A 57 -8.89 1.23 -4.39
CA ALA A 57 -9.51 2.55 -4.31
C ALA A 57 -8.95 3.40 -3.14
N ILE A 58 -8.61 2.77 -2.01
CA ILE A 58 -7.99 3.44 -0.86
C ILE A 58 -6.56 3.86 -1.18
N ILE A 59 -5.73 2.94 -1.69
CA ILE A 59 -4.31 3.22 -1.93
C ILE A 59 -4.11 4.25 -3.03
N ASN A 60 -4.98 4.29 -4.05
CA ASN A 60 -4.94 5.29 -5.12
C ASN A 60 -5.24 6.72 -4.65
N LYS A 61 -5.84 6.89 -3.46
CA LYS A 61 -6.09 8.20 -2.83
C LYS A 61 -5.04 8.55 -1.78
N THR A 62 -3.93 7.80 -1.71
CA THR A 62 -2.89 8.02 -0.69
C THR A 62 -2.06 9.24 -1.04
N GLU A 63 -2.02 10.19 -0.12
CA GLU A 63 -1.24 11.43 -0.23
C GLU A 63 -0.45 11.68 1.07
N GLY A 64 0.22 12.82 1.21
CA GLY A 64 0.94 13.19 2.45
C GLY A 64 2.33 12.56 2.61
N PHE A 65 2.86 11.95 1.55
CA PHE A 65 4.24 11.46 1.46
C PHE A 65 5.01 12.24 0.40
N LYS A 66 6.35 12.19 0.44
CA LYS A 66 7.21 12.81 -0.59
C LYS A 66 6.89 12.29 -1.99
N SER A 67 6.61 11.00 -2.08
CA SER A 67 6.15 10.34 -3.30
C SER A 67 5.43 9.05 -2.93
N VAL A 68 4.35 8.74 -3.63
CA VAL A 68 3.65 7.46 -3.52
C VAL A 68 3.75 6.72 -4.84
N LYS A 69 4.26 5.49 -4.81
CA LYS A 69 4.32 4.60 -5.98
C LYS A 69 3.50 3.36 -5.72
N ILE A 70 2.49 3.14 -6.54
CA ILE A 70 1.60 1.98 -6.44
C ILE A 70 2.03 0.96 -7.49
N ILE A 71 2.18 -0.29 -7.07
CA ILE A 71 2.61 -1.41 -7.89
C ILE A 71 1.52 -2.47 -7.76
N GLU A 72 0.65 -2.51 -8.76
CA GLU A 72 -0.44 -3.48 -8.82
C GLU A 72 0.00 -4.70 -9.63
N ARG A 73 -0.25 -5.89 -9.08
CA ARG A 73 -0.05 -7.16 -9.79
C ARG A 73 -1.39 -7.73 -10.23
N LYS A 74 -1.38 -8.44 -11.35
CA LYS A 74 -2.55 -9.17 -11.87
C LYS A 74 -2.81 -10.44 -11.09
N GLU A 75 -1.75 -11.10 -10.62
CA GLU A 75 -1.82 -12.37 -9.89
C GLU A 75 -1.24 -12.19 -8.49
N ASN A 76 -1.74 -12.99 -7.54
CA ASN A 76 -1.22 -13.00 -6.18
C ASN A 76 0.08 -13.81 -6.12
N ALA A 77 1.22 -13.12 -6.13
CA ALA A 77 2.51 -13.78 -6.00
C ALA A 77 2.77 -14.25 -4.55
N GLY A 78 2.02 -13.75 -3.57
CA GLY A 78 2.23 -14.01 -2.15
C GLY A 78 3.43 -13.23 -1.60
N LEU A 79 3.41 -13.00 -0.28
CA LEU A 79 4.43 -12.21 0.41
C LEU A 79 5.85 -12.80 0.25
N ALA A 80 5.97 -14.13 0.21
CA ALA A 80 7.25 -14.83 0.08
C ALA A 80 7.97 -14.57 -1.25
N ASN A 81 7.24 -14.25 -2.32
CA ASN A 81 7.83 -13.88 -3.62
C ASN A 81 7.94 -12.35 -3.80
N SER A 82 7.68 -11.59 -2.75
CA SER A 82 7.56 -10.12 -2.79
C SER A 82 8.56 -9.38 -1.90
N VAL A 83 9.43 -10.12 -1.19
CA VAL A 83 10.52 -9.61 -0.33
C VAL A 83 11.84 -10.23 -0.73
#